data_AF-A0ABD1SXT1-F1
#
_entry.id   AF-A0ABD1SXT1-F1
#
_cell.length_a   1.000
_cell.length_b   1.000
_cell.length_c   1.000
_cell.angle_alpha   90.00
_cell.angle_beta   90.00
_cell.angle_gamma   90.00
#
_symmetry.space_group_name_H-M   'P 1'
#
loop_
_entity.id
_entity.type
_entity.pdbx_description
1 polymer ?
#
loop_
_entity_poly.entity_id
_entity_poly.type
_entity_poly.pdbx_seq_one_letter_code
_entity_poly.pdbx_strand_id
1 'polypeptide(L)'
;MSFVSSYNAKPHVVLFPFMSKGHTIPLLHIARLLLHNGAAITLFTTTAKCQSIVHQFFSDNNITIIDLPFPGNISRIPPGIESTDKLSSMSLVLSFAKAMKLMQP
;
A
#
# COMPACT_ATOMS: atom_id res chain seq x y z
N MET A 1 6.22 -38.90 23.74
CA MET A 1 7.02 -37.99 22.89
C MET A 1 6.08 -36.88 22.43
N SER A 2 5.92 -35.83 23.24
CA SER A 2 5.04 -34.70 22.96
C SER A 2 5.76 -33.73 22.03
N PHE A 3 5.19 -33.50 20.84
CA PHE A 3 5.65 -32.41 19.98
C PHE A 3 5.33 -31.10 20.71
N VAL A 4 6.37 -30.38 21.11
CA VAL A 4 6.24 -28.98 21.49
C VAL A 4 5.75 -28.25 20.25
N SER A 5 4.49 -27.82 20.26
CA SER A 5 4.01 -26.85 19.27
C SER A 5 4.85 -25.60 19.50
N SER A 6 5.82 -25.36 18.61
CA SER A 6 6.40 -24.04 18.49
C SER A 6 5.23 -23.07 18.28
N TYR A 7 5.15 -22.02 19.08
CA TYR A 7 4.23 -20.93 18.82
C TYR A 7 4.54 -20.42 17.41
N ASN A 8 3.78 -20.90 16.42
CA ASN A 8 3.99 -20.54 15.03
C ASN A 8 3.36 -19.16 14.85
N ALA A 9 4.08 -18.14 15.32
CA ALA A 9 3.66 -16.76 15.21
C ALA A 9 3.40 -16.47 13.73
N LYS A 10 2.16 -16.14 13.40
CA LYS A 10 1.78 -15.79 12.03
C LYS A 10 2.66 -14.64 11.58
N PRO A 11 3.38 -14.75 10.44
CA PRO A 11 4.17 -13.64 9.92
C PRO A 11 3.27 -12.42 9.70
N HIS A 12 3.72 -11.24 10.13
CA HIS A 12 3.01 -10.00 9.86
C HIS A 12 3.82 -9.20 8.84
N VAL A 13 3.20 -8.94 7.68
CA VAL A 13 3.83 -8.24 6.57
C VAL A 13 3.23 -6.86 6.43
N VAL A 14 4.10 -5.85 6.37
CA VAL A 14 3.74 -4.48 6.06
C VAL A 14 4.00 -4.22 4.59
N LEU A 15 3.00 -3.71 3.89
CA LEU A 15 3.07 -3.37 2.47
C LEU A 15 2.87 -1.87 2.31
N PHE A 16 3.77 -1.25 1.54
CA PHE A 16 3.68 0.16 1.18
C PHE A 16 3.94 0.30 -0.33
N PRO A 17 2.89 0.21 -1.17
CA PRO A 17 3.03 0.30 -2.61
C PRO A 17 3.44 1.71 -3.04
N PHE A 18 4.14 1.80 -4.17
CA PHE A 18 4.18 3.05 -4.92
C PHE A 18 2.79 3.35 -5.50
N MET A 19 2.25 4.57 -5.31
CA MET A 19 0.85 4.92 -5.62
C MET A 19 0.57 5.10 -7.13
N SER A 20 0.89 4.06 -7.90
CA SER A 20 0.55 3.86 -9.29
C SER A 20 -0.18 2.52 -9.44
N LYS A 21 -1.09 2.40 -10.41
CA LYS A 21 -1.79 1.12 -10.65
C LYS A 21 -0.82 -0.01 -10.97
N GLY A 22 0.22 0.28 -11.76
CA GLY A 22 1.23 -0.69 -12.18
C GLY A 22 2.08 -1.25 -11.03
N HIS A 23 2.13 -0.60 -9.87
CA HIS A 23 2.80 -1.12 -8.68
C HIS A 23 1.81 -1.61 -7.62
N THR A 24 0.68 -0.92 -7.45
CA THR A 24 -0.35 -1.27 -6.46
C THR A 24 -0.97 -2.62 -6.78
N ILE A 25 -1.46 -2.84 -8.00
CA ILE A 25 -2.19 -4.07 -8.36
C ILE A 25 -1.32 -5.33 -8.19
N PRO A 26 -0.06 -5.40 -8.70
CA PRO A 26 0.80 -6.55 -8.46
C PRO A 26 1.07 -6.80 -6.97
N LEU A 27 1.24 -5.75 -6.17
CA LEU A 27 1.47 -5.91 -4.74
C LEU A 27 0.24 -6.46 -4.02
N LEU A 28 -0.98 -6.11 -4.45
CA LEU A 28 -2.20 -6.71 -3.92
C LEU A 28 -2.32 -8.19 -4.30
N HIS A 29 -1.86 -8.62 -5.47
CA HIS A 29 -1.77 -10.05 -5.79
C HIS A 29 -0.81 -10.79 -4.85
N ILE A 30 0.36 -10.20 -4.57
CA ILE A 30 1.33 -10.74 -3.59
C ILE A 30 0.69 -10.80 -2.19
N ALA A 31 0.00 -9.74 -1.78
CA ALA A 31 -0.72 -9.68 -0.51
C ALA A 31 -1.73 -10.83 -0.38
N ARG A 32 -2.49 -11.12 -1.44
CA ARG A 32 -3.42 -12.25 -1.46
C ARG A 32 -2.73 -13.59 -1.28
N LEU A 33 -1.58 -13.79 -1.91
CA LEU A 33 -0.77 -15.01 -1.73
C LEU A 33 -0.26 -15.12 -0.30
N LEU A 34 0.25 -14.04 0.28
CA LEU A 34 0.74 -14.02 1.66
C LEU A 34 -0.37 -14.33 2.68
N LEU A 35 -1.55 -13.73 2.52
CA LEU A 35 -2.73 -14.03 3.35
C LEU A 35 -3.13 -15.51 3.27
N HIS A 36 -3.16 -16.06 2.05
CA HIS A 36 -3.46 -17.48 1.84
C HIS A 36 -2.44 -18.41 2.52
N ASN A 37 -1.20 -17.94 2.72
CA ASN A 37 -0.15 -18.66 3.43
C ASN A 37 -0.11 -18.36 4.95
N GLY A 38 -1.17 -17.75 5.49
CA GLY A 38 -1.34 -17.55 6.93
C GLY A 38 -0.66 -16.31 7.50
N ALA A 39 -0.14 -15.41 6.65
CA ALA A 39 0.37 -14.12 7.10
C ALA A 39 -0.77 -13.17 7.49
N ALA A 40 -0.53 -12.27 8.44
CA ALA A 40 -1.30 -11.04 8.62
C ALA A 40 -0.71 -9.94 7.74
N ILE A 41 -1.53 -9.00 7.27
CA ILE A 41 -1.06 -7.89 6.41
C ILE A 41 -1.57 -6.55 6.91
N THR A 42 -0.67 -5.57 6.92
CA THR A 42 -1.01 -4.15 7.00
C THR A 42 -0.59 -3.46 5.71
N LEU A 43 -1.51 -2.75 5.06
CA LEU A 43 -1.28 -1.99 3.85
C LEU A 43 -1.36 -0.50 4.14
N PHE A 44 -0.27 0.22 3.88
CA PHE A 44 -0.25 1.68 3.90
C PHE A 44 -0.68 2.25 2.55
N THR A 45 -1.58 3.22 2.55
CA THR A 45 -2.02 3.93 1.33
C THR A 45 -2.34 5.40 1.61
N THR A 46 -2.79 6.18 0.64
CA THR A 46 -3.11 7.62 0.83
C THR A 46 -4.51 7.99 0.34
N THR A 47 -5.06 7.29 -0.66
CA THR A 47 -6.29 7.71 -1.34
C THR A 47 -7.46 6.75 -1.12
N ALA A 48 -8.67 7.32 -1.05
CA ALA A 48 -9.93 6.58 -1.20
C ALA A 48 -9.99 5.76 -2.51
N LYS A 49 -9.26 6.15 -3.57
CA LYS A 49 -9.19 5.37 -4.82
C LYS A 49 -8.34 4.12 -4.67
N CYS A 50 -7.20 4.21 -4.00
CA CYS A 50 -6.40 3.05 -3.65
C CYS A 50 -7.20 2.12 -2.72
N GLN A 51 -7.92 2.67 -1.73
CA GLN A 51 -8.84 1.87 -0.91
C GLN A 51 -9.88 1.13 -1.77
N SER A 52 -10.53 1.81 -2.72
CA SER A 52 -11.50 1.15 -3.61
C SER A 52 -10.89 -0.03 -4.38
N ILE A 53 -9.65 0.10 -4.85
CA ILE A 53 -8.93 -1.01 -5.49
C ILE A 53 -8.64 -2.12 -4.46
N VAL A 54 -8.23 -1.78 -3.25
CA VAL A 54 -7.96 -2.76 -2.18
C VAL A 54 -9.23 -3.54 -1.79
N HIS A 55 -10.37 -2.86 -1.64
CA HIS A 55 -11.67 -3.49 -1.34
C HIS A 55 -12.18 -4.37 -2.50
N GLN A 56 -11.72 -4.17 -3.73
CA GLN A 56 -12.00 -5.11 -4.84
C GLN A 56 -11.18 -6.42 -4.71
N PHE A 57 -10.03 -6.37 -4.05
CA PHE A 57 -9.14 -7.52 -3.87
C PHE A 57 -9.42 -8.28 -2.56
N PHE A 58 -9.88 -7.58 -1.53
CA PHE A 58 -10.04 -8.10 -0.18
C PHE A 58 -11.37 -7.69 0.42
N SER A 59 -11.98 -8.59 1.17
CA SER A 59 -13.03 -8.24 2.12
C SER A 59 -12.43 -7.52 3.34
N ASP A 60 -13.20 -6.69 4.01
CA ASP A 60 -12.75 -5.76 5.07
C ASP A 60 -12.02 -6.43 6.24
N ASN A 61 -12.22 -7.73 6.43
CA ASN A 61 -11.63 -8.49 7.55
C ASN A 61 -10.29 -9.17 7.20
N ASN A 62 -9.85 -9.12 5.94
CA ASN A 62 -8.67 -9.89 5.50
C ASN A 62 -7.36 -9.11 5.62
N ILE A 63 -7.40 -7.78 5.72
CA ILE A 63 -6.20 -6.92 5.69
C ILE A 63 -6.46 -5.65 6.50
N THR A 64 -5.46 -5.18 7.25
CA THR A 64 -5.53 -3.88 7.91
C THR A 64 -5.07 -2.81 6.92
N ILE A 65 -5.89 -1.79 6.67
CA ILE A 65 -5.54 -0.66 5.80
C ILE A 65 -5.28 0.56 6.69
N ILE A 66 -4.15 1.23 6.48
CA ILE A 66 -3.80 2.47 7.18
C ILE A 66 -3.59 3.57 6.14
N ASP A 67 -4.34 4.65 6.29
CA ASP A 67 -4.15 5.85 5.48
C ASP A 67 -3.04 6.72 6.05
N LEU A 68 -2.10 7.07 5.17
CA LEU A 68 -1.02 8.00 5.44
C LEU A 68 -1.30 9.29 4.67
N PRO A 69 -1.19 10.46 5.32
CA PRO A 69 -1.37 11.73 4.64
C PRO A 69 -0.29 11.90 3.57
N PHE A 70 -0.72 12.17 2.33
CA PHE A 70 0.23 12.50 1.27
C PHE A 70 0.73 13.94 1.44
N PRO A 71 2.05 14.20 1.32
CA PRO A 71 2.57 15.55 1.50
C PRO A 71 1.98 16.56 0.51
N GLY A 72 1.53 17.69 1.03
CA GLY A 72 1.15 18.84 0.23
C GLY A 72 2.37 19.60 -0.33
N ASN A 73 2.11 20.60 -1.18
CA ASN A 73 3.10 21.57 -1.66
C ASN A 73 4.32 20.99 -2.39
N ILE A 74 4.11 19.91 -3.13
CA ILE A 74 5.18 19.33 -3.95
C ILE A 74 5.39 20.21 -5.18
N SER A 75 6.63 20.62 -5.42
CA SER A 75 6.97 21.47 -6.56
C SER A 75 6.43 20.87 -7.87
N ARG A 76 5.64 21.69 -8.58
CA ARG A 76 5.00 21.38 -9.88
C ARG A 76 3.91 20.29 -9.85
N ILE A 77 3.47 19.85 -8.67
CA ILE A 77 2.34 18.93 -8.52
C ILE A 77 1.21 19.67 -7.77
N PRO A 78 0.03 19.82 -8.38
CA PRO A 78 -1.12 20.41 -7.71
C PRO A 78 -1.53 19.65 -6.43
N PRO A 79 -2.13 20.33 -5.43
CA PRO A 79 -2.72 19.67 -4.27
C PRO A 79 -3.75 18.59 -4.66
N GLY A 80 -3.82 17.50 -3.89
CA GLY A 80 -4.76 16.39 -4.11
C GLY A 80 -4.35 15.39 -5.21
N ILE A 81 -3.16 15.54 -5.78
CA ILE A 81 -2.56 14.56 -6.69
C ILE A 81 -1.73 13.57 -5.89
N GLU A 82 -2.34 12.42 -5.62
CA GLU A 82 -1.74 11.36 -4.79
C GLU A 82 -1.60 10.03 -5.55
N SER A 83 -1.74 10.08 -6.87
CA SER A 83 -1.48 8.94 -7.74
C SER A 83 -0.82 9.38 -9.02
N THR A 84 0.11 8.58 -9.52
CA THR A 84 0.82 8.88 -10.77
C THR A 84 -0.12 8.94 -11.97
N ASP A 85 -1.27 8.28 -11.92
CA ASP A 85 -2.30 8.33 -12.98
C ASP A 85 -2.86 9.73 -13.23
N LYS A 86 -2.75 10.63 -12.24
CA LYS A 86 -3.23 12.01 -12.32
C LYS A 86 -2.10 13.01 -12.60
N LEU A 87 -0.86 12.56 -12.75
CA LEU A 87 0.24 13.46 -13.09
C LEU A 87 0.08 13.96 -14.53
N SER A 88 0.33 15.25 -14.74
CA SER A 88 0.31 15.88 -16.06
C SER A 88 1.49 15.48 -16.95
N SER A 89 2.55 14.89 -16.36
CA SER A 89 3.75 14.47 -17.08
C SER A 89 4.53 13.42 -16.29
N MET A 90 5.15 12.47 -17.01
CA MET A 90 6.07 11.49 -16.42
C MET A 90 7.33 12.12 -15.83
N SER A 91 7.69 13.34 -16.26
CA SER A 91 8.80 14.09 -15.66
C SER A 91 8.60 14.40 -14.16
N LEU A 92 7.37 14.35 -13.68
CA LEU A 92 7.01 14.60 -12.28
C LEU A 92 7.12 13.37 -11.38
N VAL A 93 7.34 12.17 -11.94
CA VAL A 93 7.39 10.91 -11.17
C VAL A 93 8.48 10.93 -10.11
N LEU A 94 9.65 11.52 -10.40
CA LEU A 94 10.72 11.66 -9.42
C LEU A 94 10.34 12.60 -8.26
N SER A 95 9.66 13.71 -8.55
CA SER A 95 9.15 14.61 -7.51
C SER A 95 8.08 13.93 -6.66
N PHE A 96 7.19 13.17 -7.30
CA PHE A 96 6.17 12.37 -6.61
C PHE A 96 6.79 11.30 -5.71
N ALA A 97 7.79 10.56 -6.20
CA ALA A 97 8.51 9.55 -5.42
C ALA A 97 9.26 10.16 -4.22
N LYS A 98 9.84 11.36 -4.39
CA LYS A 98 10.45 12.10 -3.27
C LYS A 98 9.43 12.49 -2.21
N ALA A 99 8.23 12.90 -2.62
CA ALA A 99 7.16 13.21 -1.69
C ALA A 99 6.70 11.96 -0.92
N MET A 100 6.54 10.83 -1.61
CA MET A 100 6.21 9.56 -0.94
C MET A 100 7.20 9.17 0.18
N LYS A 101 8.49 9.49 0.01
CA LYS A 101 9.51 9.23 1.04
C LYS A 101 9.28 10.02 2.34
N LEU A 102 8.56 11.14 2.27
CA LEU A 102 8.25 12.00 3.43
C LEU A 102 7.01 11.54 4.19
N MET A 103 6.30 10.54 3.68
CA MET A 103 5.13 9.98 4.37
C MET A 103 5.55 9.25 5.64
N GLN A 104 4.77 9.43 6.69
CA GLN A 104 4.96 8.80 8.00
C GLN A 104 3.60 8.40 8.58
N PRO A 105 3.54 7.33 9.41
CA PRO A 105 2.39 6.99 10.24
C PRO A 105 1.93 8.12 11.16
#